data_AF-A0A212IN78-F1
#
_entry.id   AF-A0A212IN78-F1
#
_cell.length_a   1.000
_cell.length_b   1.000
_cell.length_c   1.000
_cell.angle_alpha   90.00
_cell.angle_beta   90.00
_cell.angle_gamma   90.00
#
_symmetry.space_group_name_H-M   'P 1'
#
loop_
_entity.id
_entity.type
_entity.pdbx_description
1 polymer ?
#
loop_
_entity_poly.entity_id
_entity_poly.type
_entity_poly.pdbx_seq_one_letter_code
_entity_poly.pdbx_strand_id
1 'polypeptide(L)'
;MDNLLLKRYREYAHTEEACAILFVKKNLAQSKGYWIDISNCRRYEMSSDDLHFKFVTGGLYKRKIHPQYPPKSSYIINSRFDEHSYYLMVRALTWETAHKDIEQQKSKRVKPLKFEITGVSYDKNKDKKGYFRDDAPEEIKVLAENLNDRTNPLWDIAIQYINEPEFVYEVRQVRLIDR
;
A
#
# COMPACT_ATOMS: atom_id res chain seq x y z
N MET A 1 -15.19 13.24 -23.48
CA MET A 1 -14.67 12.45 -22.34
C MET A 1 -15.03 13.22 -21.08
N ASP A 2 -15.58 12.60 -20.05
CA ASP A 2 -15.99 13.32 -18.83
C ASP A 2 -14.74 13.81 -18.06
N ASN A 3 -14.31 15.03 -18.39
CA ASN A 3 -13.12 15.64 -17.82
C ASN A 3 -13.25 15.90 -16.32
N LEU A 4 -14.47 16.08 -15.80
CA LEU A 4 -14.70 16.34 -14.39
C LEU A 4 -14.52 15.06 -13.57
N LEU A 5 -15.09 13.93 -14.03
CA LEU A 5 -14.92 12.64 -13.39
C LEU A 5 -13.44 12.23 -13.32
N LEU A 6 -12.72 12.36 -14.44
CA LEU A 6 -11.29 12.04 -14.49
C LEU A 6 -10.46 12.92 -13.57
N LYS A 7 -10.79 14.21 -13.46
CA LYS A 7 -10.12 15.14 -12.54
C LYS A 7 -10.31 14.69 -11.08
N ARG A 8 -11.55 14.44 -10.67
CA ARG A 8 -11.88 13.96 -9.31
C ARG A 8 -11.19 12.63 -8.99
N TYR A 9 -11.18 11.71 -9.94
CA TYR A 9 -10.51 10.43 -9.75
C TYR A 9 -8.99 10.58 -9.59
N ARG A 10 -8.33 11.48 -10.35
CA ARG A 10 -6.89 11.74 -10.21
C ARG A 10 -6.56 12.34 -8.84
N GLU A 11 -7.36 13.29 -8.36
CA GLU A 11 -7.22 13.85 -7.01
C GLU A 11 -7.37 12.75 -5.95
N TYR A 12 -8.37 11.87 -6.11
CA TYR A 12 -8.58 10.74 -5.22
C TYR A 12 -7.43 9.71 -5.25
N ALA A 13 -6.88 9.40 -6.43
CA ALA A 13 -5.91 8.33 -6.61
C ALA A 13 -4.60 8.51 -5.83
N HIS A 14 -4.33 9.75 -5.38
CA HIS A 14 -3.16 10.10 -4.56
C HIS A 14 -3.46 10.21 -3.06
N THR A 15 -4.66 9.83 -2.62
CA THR A 15 -5.05 9.90 -1.21
C THR A 15 -4.58 8.67 -0.43
N GLU A 16 -4.49 8.82 0.90
CA GLU A 16 -4.23 7.71 1.81
C GLU A 16 -5.33 6.63 1.72
N GLU A 17 -6.59 7.04 1.49
CA GLU A 17 -7.72 6.13 1.30
C GLU A 17 -7.53 5.23 0.08
N ALA A 18 -7.11 5.80 -1.07
CA ALA A 18 -6.84 5.03 -2.27
C ALA A 18 -5.73 3.98 -2.05
N CYS A 19 -4.67 4.36 -1.32
CA CYS A 19 -3.60 3.45 -0.91
C CYS A 19 -4.12 2.36 0.03
N ALA A 20 -4.97 2.70 1.00
CA ALA A 20 -5.59 1.76 1.92
C ALA A 20 -6.50 0.76 1.17
N ILE A 21 -7.28 1.18 0.17
CA ILE A 21 -8.07 0.27 -0.66
C ILE A 21 -7.17 -0.71 -1.42
N LEU A 22 -6.07 -0.22 -2.01
CA LEU A 22 -5.11 -1.09 -2.69
C LEU A 22 -4.48 -2.11 -1.73
N PHE A 23 -4.08 -1.65 -0.54
CA PHE A 23 -3.55 -2.49 0.52
C PHE A 23 -4.55 -3.59 0.94
N VAL A 24 -5.82 -3.25 1.14
CA VAL A 24 -6.87 -4.22 1.48
C VAL A 24 -7.05 -5.25 0.36
N LYS A 25 -7.11 -4.82 -0.91
CA LYS A 25 -7.24 -5.75 -2.06
C LYS A 25 -6.09 -6.74 -2.16
N LYS A 26 -4.88 -6.33 -1.78
CA LYS A 26 -3.69 -7.21 -1.78
C LYS A 26 -3.72 -8.23 -0.66
N ASN A 27 -4.24 -7.86 0.52
CA ASN A 27 -4.06 -8.64 1.74
C ASN A 27 -5.35 -9.35 2.24
N LEU A 28 -6.53 -8.97 1.74
CA LEU A 28 -7.81 -9.54 2.13
C LEU A 28 -8.51 -10.17 0.92
N ALA A 29 -8.29 -11.46 0.69
CA ALA A 29 -8.86 -12.20 -0.44
C ALA A 29 -10.40 -12.14 -0.49
N GLN A 30 -11.04 -12.05 0.69
CA GLN A 30 -12.49 -11.93 0.87
C GLN A 30 -13.06 -10.61 0.33
N SER A 31 -12.22 -9.61 0.01
CA SER A 31 -12.68 -8.36 -0.61
C SER A 31 -13.13 -8.53 -2.07
N LYS A 32 -12.85 -9.69 -2.70
CA LYS A 32 -13.32 -10.00 -4.06
C LYS A 32 -14.84 -10.03 -4.10
N GLY A 33 -15.43 -9.29 -5.04
CA GLY A 33 -16.90 -9.16 -5.16
C GLY A 33 -17.53 -8.16 -4.19
N TYR A 34 -16.73 -7.42 -3.42
CA TYR A 34 -17.18 -6.35 -2.54
C TYR A 34 -16.64 -4.98 -2.99
N TRP A 35 -17.32 -3.93 -2.56
CA TRP A 35 -16.79 -2.57 -2.44
C TRP A 35 -16.16 -2.42 -1.05
N ILE A 36 -15.02 -1.75 -1.00
CA ILE A 36 -14.26 -1.52 0.23
C ILE A 36 -14.53 -0.08 0.64
N ASP A 37 -15.04 0.10 1.84
CA ASP A 37 -15.28 1.39 2.48
C ASP A 37 -14.31 1.52 3.64
N ILE A 38 -13.35 2.45 3.55
CA ILE A 38 -12.33 2.64 4.59
C ILE A 38 -12.92 3.50 5.70
N SER A 39 -12.91 3.01 6.94
CA SER A 39 -13.38 3.77 8.10
C SER A 39 -12.25 4.50 8.82
N ASN A 40 -11.07 3.88 8.91
CA ASN A 40 -9.90 4.45 9.57
C ASN A 40 -8.64 3.70 9.11
N CYS A 41 -7.56 4.43 8.89
CA CYS A 41 -6.25 3.88 8.56
C CYS A 41 -5.14 4.75 9.13
N ARG A 42 -3.96 4.14 9.32
CA ARG A 42 -2.75 4.89 9.69
C ARG A 42 -1.53 4.27 9.07
N ARG A 43 -0.71 5.06 8.38
CA ARG A 43 0.58 4.64 7.82
C ARG A 43 1.74 4.74 8.81
N TYR A 44 2.83 4.07 8.48
CA TYR A 44 4.14 4.33 9.08
C TYR A 44 4.74 5.57 8.41
N GLU A 45 4.75 6.71 9.10
CA GLU A 45 5.25 8.01 8.58
C GLU A 45 6.72 7.96 8.14
N MET A 46 7.53 7.08 8.73
CA MET A 46 8.94 6.90 8.40
C MET A 46 9.18 5.98 7.19
N SER A 47 8.12 5.39 6.62
CA SER A 47 8.21 4.50 5.46
C SER A 47 8.08 5.28 4.16
N SER A 48 8.93 4.99 3.18
CA SER A 48 8.79 5.48 1.81
C SER A 48 7.75 4.71 1.00
N ASP A 49 7.31 3.53 1.45
CA ASP A 49 6.23 2.76 0.83
C ASP A 49 4.86 3.18 1.40
N ASP A 50 3.99 3.68 0.53
CA ASP A 50 2.63 4.12 0.83
C ASP A 50 1.68 3.01 1.30
N LEU A 51 2.08 1.73 1.16
CA LEU A 51 1.33 0.55 1.59
C LEU A 51 1.76 0.00 2.95
N HIS A 52 2.72 0.64 3.63
CA HIS A 52 3.10 0.29 5.00
C HIS A 52 2.14 0.90 6.01
N PHE A 53 1.05 0.18 6.28
CA PHE A 53 0.02 0.58 7.23
C PHE A 53 0.25 -0.04 8.62
N LYS A 54 0.15 0.77 9.68
CA LYS A 54 -0.01 0.28 11.06
C LYS A 54 -1.31 -0.49 11.18
N PHE A 55 -2.39 0.10 10.67
CA PHE A 55 -3.67 -0.57 10.55
C PHE A 55 -4.52 0.03 9.42
N VAL A 56 -5.46 -0.78 8.92
CA VAL A 56 -6.57 -0.37 8.07
C VAL A 56 -7.83 -1.08 8.54
N THR A 57 -8.88 -0.32 8.79
CA THR A 57 -10.21 -0.80 9.19
C THR A 57 -11.26 -0.30 8.22
N GLY A 58 -12.31 -1.08 8.03
CA GLY A 58 -13.39 -0.70 7.13
C GLY A 58 -14.51 -1.72 7.04
N GLY A 59 -15.35 -1.51 6.04
CA GLY A 59 -16.47 -2.39 5.69
C GLY A 59 -16.38 -2.91 4.26
N LEU A 60 -16.78 -4.16 4.08
CA LEU A 60 -17.03 -4.77 2.77
C LEU A 60 -18.53 -4.73 2.48
N TYR A 61 -18.91 -3.99 1.45
CA TYR A 61 -20.29 -3.95 0.94
C TYR A 61 -20.40 -4.82 -0.31
N LYS A 62 -21.35 -5.75 -0.33
CA LYS A 62 -21.55 -6.60 -1.52
C LYS A 62 -21.93 -5.68 -2.69
N ARG A 63 -21.30 -5.87 -3.86
CA ARG A 63 -21.58 -5.05 -5.05
C ARG A 63 -23.02 -5.27 -5.49
N LYS A 64 -23.80 -4.19 -5.59
CA LYS A 64 -25.18 -4.19 -6.11
C LYS A 64 -25.26 -3.44 -7.44
N ILE A 65 -24.45 -2.39 -7.59
CA ILE A 65 -24.33 -1.62 -8.82
C ILE A 65 -23.00 -1.99 -9.48
N HIS A 66 -23.02 -2.16 -10.80
CA HIS A 66 -21.82 -2.44 -11.59
C HIS A 66 -21.51 -1.24 -12.48
N PRO A 67 -20.22 -0.87 -12.62
CA PRO A 67 -19.83 0.23 -13.48
C PRO A 67 -20.13 -0.12 -14.94
N GLN A 68 -20.61 0.87 -15.68
CA GLN A 68 -20.85 0.75 -17.12
C GLN A 68 -19.64 1.31 -17.85
N TYR A 69 -18.87 0.45 -18.50
CA TYR A 69 -17.67 0.87 -19.21
C TYR A 69 -17.96 1.22 -20.66
N PRO A 70 -17.33 2.27 -21.21
CA PRO A 70 -17.38 2.50 -22.65
C PRO A 70 -16.77 1.32 -23.40
N PRO A 71 -17.23 1.04 -24.64
CA PRO A 71 -16.60 0.03 -25.46
C PRO A 71 -15.19 0.49 -25.85
N LYS A 72 -14.24 -0.46 -25.98
CA LYS A 72 -12.85 -0.16 -26.37
C LYS A 72 -12.77 0.57 -27.71
N SER A 73 -13.71 0.33 -28.62
CA SER A 73 -13.79 1.00 -29.92
C SER A 73 -13.94 2.51 -29.81
N SER A 74 -14.55 3.04 -28.74
CA SER A 74 -14.64 4.48 -28.48
C SER A 74 -13.30 5.15 -28.16
N TYR A 75 -12.24 4.36 -27.97
CA TYR A 75 -10.88 4.81 -27.67
C TYR A 75 -9.90 4.43 -28.78
N ILE A 76 -10.38 4.12 -29.98
CA ILE A 76 -9.53 3.95 -31.16
C ILE A 76 -9.36 5.33 -31.82
N ILE A 77 -8.14 5.85 -31.82
CA ILE A 77 -7.75 7.11 -32.45
C ILE A 77 -6.75 6.77 -33.56
N ASN A 78 -7.04 7.15 -34.80
CA ASN A 78 -6.19 6.86 -35.95
C ASN A 78 -5.82 5.36 -36.08
N SER A 79 -6.82 4.49 -35.91
CA SER A 79 -6.67 3.02 -35.94
C SER A 79 -5.77 2.42 -34.85
N ARG A 80 -5.40 3.19 -33.82
CA ARG A 80 -4.66 2.73 -32.64
C ARG A 80 -5.50 2.88 -31.39
N PHE A 81 -5.47 1.86 -30.54
CA PHE A 81 -6.18 1.89 -29.26
C PHE A 81 -5.40 2.73 -28.23
N ASP A 82 -6.03 3.79 -27.73
CA ASP A 82 -5.52 4.57 -26.59
C ASP A 82 -5.82 3.83 -25.28
N GLU A 83 -4.94 2.90 -24.96
CA GLU A 83 -5.03 2.05 -23.78
C GLU A 83 -4.99 2.85 -22.47
N HIS A 84 -4.15 3.89 -22.42
CA HIS A 84 -3.97 4.71 -21.22
C HIS A 84 -5.26 5.44 -20.85
N SER A 85 -5.84 6.18 -21.80
CA SER A 85 -7.09 6.92 -21.56
C SER A 85 -8.25 5.98 -21.24
N TYR A 86 -8.32 4.82 -21.91
CA TYR A 86 -9.35 3.82 -21.66
C TYR A 86 -9.32 3.31 -20.22
N TYR A 87 -8.18 2.81 -19.76
CA TYR A 87 -8.10 2.26 -18.40
C TYR A 87 -8.21 3.32 -17.32
N LEU A 88 -7.77 4.54 -17.58
CA LEU A 88 -7.98 5.65 -16.66
C LEU A 88 -9.49 5.93 -16.48
N MET A 89 -10.26 5.95 -17.57
CA MET A 89 -11.72 6.09 -17.51
C MET A 89 -12.38 4.91 -16.79
N VAL A 90 -11.98 3.66 -17.10
CA VAL A 90 -12.50 2.46 -16.42
C VAL A 90 -12.30 2.54 -14.90
N ARG A 91 -11.11 2.99 -14.45
CA ARG A 91 -10.81 3.17 -13.03
C ARG A 91 -11.70 4.26 -12.41
N ALA A 92 -11.85 5.39 -13.08
CA ALA A 92 -12.68 6.50 -12.61
C ALA A 92 -14.17 6.09 -12.48
N LEU A 93 -14.71 5.40 -13.48
CA LEU A 93 -16.08 4.87 -13.45
C LEU A 93 -16.28 3.82 -12.36
N THR A 94 -15.28 2.95 -12.16
CA THR A 94 -15.29 1.96 -11.07
C THR A 94 -15.33 2.64 -9.72
N TRP A 95 -14.47 3.66 -9.52
CA TRP A 95 -14.40 4.45 -8.30
C TRP A 95 -15.72 5.15 -8.01
N GLU A 96 -16.29 5.86 -8.99
CA GLU A 96 -17.56 6.57 -8.84
C GLU A 96 -18.71 5.61 -8.53
N THR A 97 -18.77 4.48 -9.25
CA THR A 97 -19.81 3.46 -9.02
C THR A 97 -19.70 2.87 -7.63
N ALA A 98 -18.48 2.56 -7.17
CA ALA A 98 -18.26 2.03 -5.83
C ALA A 98 -18.74 3.00 -4.75
N HIS A 99 -18.37 4.28 -4.84
CA HIS A 99 -18.80 5.32 -3.89
C HIS A 99 -20.32 5.47 -3.90
N LYS A 100 -20.94 5.55 -5.08
CA LYS A 100 -22.40 5.66 -5.21
C LYS A 100 -23.13 4.47 -4.59
N ASP A 101 -22.66 3.25 -4.84
CA ASP A 101 -23.28 2.03 -4.31
C ASP A 101 -23.12 1.95 -2.78
N ILE A 102 -21.91 2.23 -2.26
CA ILE A 102 -21.66 2.28 -0.81
C ILE A 102 -22.61 3.29 -0.14
N GLU A 103 -22.70 4.52 -0.64
CA GLU A 103 -23.57 5.55 -0.04
C GLU A 103 -25.06 5.19 -0.11
N GLN A 104 -25.51 4.55 -1.19
CA GLN A 104 -26.86 4.00 -1.27
C GLN A 104 -27.10 2.86 -0.27
N GLN A 105 -26.10 2.03 0.00
CA GLN A 105 -26.20 0.95 0.98
C GLN A 105 -26.18 1.49 2.41
N LYS A 106 -25.35 2.49 2.71
CA LYS A 106 -25.32 3.20 4.01
C LYS A 106 -26.63 3.91 4.30
N SER A 107 -27.22 4.62 3.33
CA SER A 107 -28.52 5.29 3.51
C SER A 107 -29.66 4.30 3.80
N LYS A 108 -29.55 3.07 3.26
CA LYS A 108 -30.46 1.95 3.56
C LYS A 108 -30.07 1.15 4.81
N ARG A 109 -29.06 1.60 5.57
CA ARG A 109 -28.55 0.96 6.79
C ARG A 109 -28.12 -0.50 6.59
N VAL A 110 -27.65 -0.85 5.39
CA VAL A 110 -27.07 -2.18 5.12
C VAL A 110 -25.82 -2.32 5.97
N LYS A 111 -25.73 -3.39 6.76
CA LYS A 111 -24.53 -3.69 7.55
C LYS A 111 -23.42 -4.24 6.64
N PRO A 112 -22.21 -3.63 6.61
CA PRO A 112 -21.08 -4.22 5.92
C PRO A 112 -20.49 -5.37 6.73
N LEU A 113 -19.78 -6.28 6.05
CA LEU A 113 -18.86 -7.20 6.69
C LEU A 113 -17.61 -6.41 7.09
N LYS A 114 -17.37 -6.24 8.39
CA LYS A 114 -16.26 -5.41 8.88
C LYS A 114 -14.94 -6.15 8.77
N PHE A 115 -13.87 -5.41 8.59
CA PHE A 115 -12.51 -5.97 8.56
C PHE A 115 -11.52 -5.08 9.32
N GLU A 116 -10.43 -5.72 9.71
CA GLU A 116 -9.23 -5.05 10.20
C GLU A 116 -7.99 -5.78 9.68
N ILE A 117 -7.03 -4.99 9.21
CA ILE A 117 -5.70 -5.45 8.83
C ILE A 117 -4.70 -4.64 9.65
N THR A 118 -3.74 -5.31 10.29
CA THR A 118 -2.65 -4.65 11.01
C THR A 118 -1.30 -5.03 10.42
N GLY A 119 -0.40 -4.06 10.36
CA GLY A 119 0.97 -4.23 9.91
C GLY A 119 1.94 -3.82 11.01
N VAL A 120 3.15 -4.37 10.93
CA VAL A 120 4.27 -4.02 11.81
C VAL A 120 5.47 -3.64 10.97
N SER A 121 6.18 -2.60 11.39
CA SER A 121 7.50 -2.26 10.88
C SER A 121 8.49 -2.33 12.03
N TYR A 122 9.60 -3.03 11.82
CA TYR A 122 10.65 -3.20 12.81
C TYR A 122 12.02 -3.26 12.13
N ASP A 123 13.04 -2.77 12.82
CA ASP A 123 14.42 -2.94 12.39
C ASP A 123 14.85 -4.40 12.65
N LYS A 124 15.14 -5.13 11.57
CA LYS A 124 15.55 -6.54 11.66
C LYS A 124 16.95 -6.70 12.29
N ASN A 125 17.74 -5.63 12.30
CA ASN A 125 19.10 -5.59 12.87
C ASN A 125 19.11 -5.07 14.31
N LYS A 126 17.96 -4.70 14.89
CA LYS A 126 17.86 -4.11 16.24
C LYS A 126 18.55 -4.91 17.34
N ASP A 127 18.50 -6.24 17.26
CA ASP A 127 19.08 -7.13 18.27
C ASP A 127 20.55 -7.52 17.98
N LYS A 128 21.14 -6.98 16.91
CA LYS A 128 22.56 -7.18 16.59
C LYS A 128 23.42 -6.33 17.51
N LYS A 129 24.34 -6.98 18.23
CA LYS A 129 25.18 -6.33 19.25
C LYS A 129 26.47 -5.71 18.71
N GLY A 130 26.93 -6.13 17.53
CA GLY A 130 28.16 -5.63 16.91
C GLY A 130 27.90 -4.48 15.95
N TYR A 131 28.90 -3.62 15.75
CA TYR A 131 28.85 -2.57 14.72
C TYR A 131 28.85 -3.17 13.30
N PHE A 132 29.58 -4.27 13.10
CA PHE A 132 29.60 -5.03 11.86
C PHE A 132 28.79 -6.34 11.96
N ARG A 133 28.33 -6.83 10.82
CA ARG A 133 27.65 -8.10 10.62
C ARG A 133 28.53 -9.27 11.03
N ASP A 134 27.89 -10.37 11.41
CA ASP A 134 28.59 -11.58 11.88
C ASP A 134 29.45 -12.23 10.77
N ASP A 135 29.10 -12.03 9.50
CA ASP A 135 29.80 -12.51 8.30
C ASP A 135 30.95 -11.61 7.85
N ALA A 136 31.25 -10.53 8.57
CA ALA A 136 32.39 -9.67 8.29
C ALA A 136 33.73 -10.40 8.53
N PRO A 137 34.75 -10.19 7.67
CA PRO A 137 36.14 -10.56 7.92
C PRO A 137 36.63 -10.05 9.28
N GLU A 138 37.55 -10.79 9.91
CA GLU A 138 38.04 -10.47 11.24
C GLU A 138 38.81 -9.13 11.26
N GLU A 139 39.53 -8.83 10.19
CA GLU A 139 40.25 -7.57 9.99
C GLU A 139 39.29 -6.36 9.98
N ILE A 140 38.05 -6.57 9.54
CA ILE A 140 36.99 -5.55 9.56
C ILE A 140 36.37 -5.46 10.95
N LYS A 141 36.15 -6.59 11.64
CA LYS A 141 35.61 -6.61 13.00
C LYS A 141 36.49 -5.85 14.00
N VAL A 142 37.82 -5.93 13.85
CA VAL A 142 38.79 -5.19 14.67
C VAL A 142 38.60 -3.67 14.57
N LEU A 143 38.13 -3.14 13.43
CA LEU A 143 37.84 -1.70 13.29
C LEU A 143 36.77 -1.21 14.28
N ALA A 144 35.94 -2.11 14.82
CA ALA A 144 34.93 -1.77 15.83
C ALA A 144 35.53 -1.39 17.19
N GLU A 145 36.81 -1.69 17.44
CA GLU A 145 37.51 -1.30 18.67
C GLU A 145 37.71 0.22 18.78
N ASN A 146 37.83 0.92 17.63
CA ASN A 146 37.93 2.38 17.57
C ASN A 146 37.23 2.98 16.34
N LEU A 147 35.91 3.18 16.45
CA LEU A 147 35.07 3.72 15.37
C LEU A 147 35.41 5.15 14.93
N ASN A 148 36.17 5.89 15.76
CA ASN A 148 36.58 7.26 15.48
C ASN A 148 37.82 7.32 14.57
N ASP A 149 38.61 6.25 14.51
CA ASP A 149 39.78 6.18 13.64
C ASP A 149 39.38 5.66 12.26
N ARG A 150 39.17 6.59 11.33
CA ARG A 150 38.81 6.33 9.93
C ARG A 150 40.02 6.31 8.98
N THR A 151 41.25 6.23 9.50
CA THR A 151 42.47 6.28 8.68
C THR A 151 42.82 4.94 8.03
N ASN A 152 42.26 3.82 8.53
CA ASN A 152 42.49 2.49 7.99
C ASN A 152 41.80 2.33 6.60
N PRO A 153 42.52 1.92 5.54
CA PRO A 153 41.95 1.76 4.19
C PRO A 153 40.85 0.69 4.10
N LEU A 154 40.76 -0.21 5.09
CA LEU A 154 39.68 -1.20 5.15
C LEU A 154 38.30 -0.56 5.39
N TRP A 155 38.21 0.71 5.80
CA TRP A 155 36.92 1.37 5.99
C TRP A 155 36.06 1.44 4.72
N ASP A 156 36.69 1.53 3.55
CA ASP A 156 35.97 1.58 2.25
C ASP A 156 35.18 0.29 1.98
N ILE A 157 35.71 -0.86 2.43
CA ILE A 157 35.02 -2.15 2.32
C ILE A 157 34.18 -2.48 3.56
N ALA A 158 34.56 -1.98 4.73
CA ALA A 158 33.89 -2.23 6.01
C ALA A 158 32.46 -1.68 6.05
N ILE A 159 32.19 -0.58 5.33
CA ILE A 159 30.85 0.03 5.24
C ILE A 159 29.79 -0.99 4.81
N GLN A 160 30.13 -1.92 3.91
CA GLN A 160 29.21 -2.95 3.42
C GLN A 160 28.80 -3.96 4.49
N TYR A 161 29.58 -4.05 5.57
CA TYR A 161 29.35 -4.96 6.68
C TYR A 161 28.71 -4.27 7.88
N ILE A 162 28.38 -2.98 7.84
CA ILE A 162 27.76 -2.30 9.00
C ILE A 162 26.37 -2.88 9.25
N ASN A 163 26.03 -3.14 10.52
CA ASN A 163 24.66 -3.44 10.95
C ASN A 163 23.84 -2.15 10.98
N GLU A 164 23.61 -1.54 9.82
CA GLU A 164 22.72 -0.39 9.72
C GLU A 164 21.27 -0.81 10.02
N PRO A 165 20.43 0.07 10.58
CA PRO A 165 19.02 -0.22 10.76
C PRO A 165 18.38 -0.62 9.43
N GLU A 166 17.81 -1.82 9.36
CA GLU A 166 17.10 -2.29 8.18
C GLU A 166 15.66 -2.58 8.54
N PHE A 167 14.79 -1.63 8.22
CA PHE A 167 13.36 -1.72 8.53
C PHE A 167 12.65 -2.66 7.57
N VAL A 168 12.04 -3.70 8.12
CA VAL A 168 11.17 -4.63 7.41
C VAL A 168 9.72 -4.35 7.79
N TYR A 169 8.81 -4.46 6.83
CA TYR A 169 7.37 -4.36 7.06
C TYR A 169 6.69 -5.69 6.77
N GLU A 170 5.78 -6.08 7.65
CA GLU A 170 4.99 -7.30 7.50
C GLU A 170 3.53 -7.06 7.90
N VAL A 171 2.62 -7.72 7.19
CA VAL A 171 1.21 -7.78 7.59
C VAL A 171 1.08 -8.81 8.71
N ARG A 172 0.80 -8.33 9.92
CA ARG A 172 0.76 -9.16 11.12
C ARG A 172 -0.57 -9.89 11.27
N GLN A 173 -1.68 -9.24 10.92
CA GLN A 173 -3.00 -9.81 11.10
C GLN A 173 -3.97 -9.30 10.04
N VAL A 174 -4.81 -10.20 9.54
CA VAL A 174 -5.96 -9.92 8.66
C VAL A 174 -7.16 -10.63 9.27
N ARG A 175 -8.21 -9.88 9.63
CA ARG A 175 -9.43 -10.47 10.19
C ARG A 175 -10.71 -9.83 9.69
N LEU A 176 -11.72 -10.66 9.51
CA LEU A 176 -13.10 -10.23 9.40
C LEU A 176 -13.67 -10.13 10.82
N ILE A 177 -14.44 -9.09 11.07
CA ILE A 177 -15.04 -8.81 12.38
C ILE A 177 -16.54 -9.04 12.24
N ASP A 178 -17.01 -10.20 12.69
CA ASP A 178 -18.44 -10.44 12.88
C ASP A 178 -18.88 -9.74 14.17
N ARG A 179 -19.86 -8.83 14.07
CA ARG A 179 -20.56 -8.22 15.20
C ARG A 179 -22.06 -8.17 14.93
#